data_AF-A0A151EDZ9-F1
#
_entry.id   AF-A0A151EDZ9-F1
#
_cell.length_a   1.000
_cell.length_b   1.000
_cell.length_c   1.000
_cell.angle_alpha   90.00
_cell.angle_beta   90.00
_cell.angle_gamma   90.00
#
_symmetry.space_group_name_H-M   'P 1'
#
loop_
_entity.id
_entity.type
_entity.pdbx_description
1 polymer ?
#
loop_
_entity_poly.entity_id
_entity_poly.type
_entity_poly.pdbx_seq_one_letter_code
_entity_poly.pdbx_strand_id
1 'polypeptide(L)'
;MSRDSYIPWKIKLIIWSISGGIIVAFFIGMNIMSWATSFNPGGTMIFISPLVCGFILGILTWEFEISHTVFGTILLTITATIGIIFVLLSPKIFGVAEFIEGYYLYVIQNIILTVVLTFPVSLLGAIVGKFLTGTAILSPQLKAERAFIRAETEQWYQMLEEYIEAKEASGAPLPFRRNEEDAEK
;
A
#
# COMPACT_ATOMS: atom_id res chain seq x y z
N MET A 1 27.03 -21.16 -2.04
CA MET A 1 26.12 -20.75 -0.95
C MET A 1 26.37 -19.27 -0.69
N SER A 2 25.79 -18.38 -1.51
CA SER A 2 25.98 -16.94 -1.36
C SER A 2 25.16 -16.46 -0.17
N ARG A 3 25.75 -15.60 0.66
CA ARG A 3 24.99 -14.78 1.61
C ARG A 3 24.13 -13.85 0.78
N ASP A 4 22.91 -14.27 0.48
CA ASP A 4 21.89 -13.38 -0.01
C ASP A 4 21.67 -12.33 1.08
N SER A 5 22.11 -11.11 0.79
CA SER A 5 21.81 -9.92 1.54
C SER A 5 20.29 -9.73 1.49
N TYR A 6 19.61 -10.41 2.40
CA TYR A 6 18.16 -10.42 2.52
C TYR A 6 17.72 -9.02 2.97
N ILE A 7 17.48 -8.13 1.99
CA ILE A 7 16.84 -6.84 2.28
C ILE A 7 15.50 -7.19 2.92
N PRO A 8 15.25 -6.74 4.17
CA PRO A 8 14.00 -7.00 4.87
C PRO A 8 12.84 -6.57 3.98
N TRP A 9 11.80 -7.40 3.88
CA TRP A 9 10.65 -7.10 3.02
C TRP A 9 10.02 -5.74 3.31
N LYS A 10 10.06 -5.28 4.57
CA LYS A 10 9.64 -3.93 4.98
C LYS A 10 10.41 -2.84 4.24
N ILE A 11 11.72 -3.01 4.07
CA ILE A 11 12.56 -2.07 3.33
C ILE A 11 12.20 -2.10 1.84
N LYS A 12 11.96 -3.27 1.25
CA LYS A 12 11.51 -3.37 -0.15
C LYS A 12 10.19 -2.64 -0.37
N LEU A 13 9.23 -2.81 0.55
CA LEU A 13 7.93 -2.13 0.51
C LEU A 13 8.10 -0.61 0.61
N ILE A 14 8.92 -0.14 1.53
CA ILE A 14 9.21 1.30 1.69
C ILE A 14 9.86 1.86 0.43
N ILE A 15 10.90 1.21 -0.08
CA ILE A 15 11.61 1.63 -1.30
C ILE A 15 10.62 1.72 -2.46
N TRP A 16 9.82 0.68 -2.69
CA TRP A 16 8.85 0.70 -3.79
C TRP A 16 7.78 1.77 -3.62
N SER A 17 7.23 1.92 -2.41
CA SER A 17 6.19 2.93 -2.15
C SER A 17 6.73 4.35 -2.40
N ILE A 18 7.98 4.61 -2.02
CA ILE A 18 8.65 5.87 -2.29
C ILE A 18 8.88 6.04 -3.80
N SER A 19 9.46 5.05 -4.47
CA SER A 19 9.71 5.10 -5.92
C SER A 19 8.42 5.30 -6.73
N GLY A 20 7.37 4.53 -6.41
CA GLY A 20 6.05 4.66 -7.01
C GLY A 20 5.43 6.03 -6.75
N GLY A 21 5.56 6.54 -5.52
CA GLY A 21 5.10 7.88 -5.18
C GLY A 21 5.80 8.98 -5.99
N ILE A 22 7.11 8.86 -6.20
CA ILE A 22 7.88 9.80 -7.04
C ILE A 22 7.41 9.75 -8.50
N ILE A 23 7.17 8.54 -9.04
CA ILE A 23 6.65 8.37 -10.41
C ILE A 23 5.29 9.04 -10.57
N VAL A 24 4.38 8.81 -9.62
CA VAL A 24 3.05 9.45 -9.60
C VAL A 24 3.18 10.97 -9.50
N ALA A 25 4.04 11.45 -8.60
CA ALA A 25 4.29 12.89 -8.43
C ALA A 25 4.79 13.54 -9.71
N PHE A 26 5.69 12.87 -10.45
CA PHE A 26 6.20 13.35 -11.72
C PHE A 26 5.07 13.51 -12.74
N PHE A 27 4.27 12.46 -12.98
CA PHE A 27 3.23 12.52 -14.01
C PHE A 27 2.10 13.51 -13.66
N ILE A 28 1.66 13.53 -12.40
CA ILE A 28 0.62 14.47 -11.96
C ILE A 28 1.17 15.90 -11.96
N GLY A 29 2.37 16.12 -11.40
CA GLY A 29 2.99 17.45 -11.34
C GLY A 29 3.25 18.04 -12.72
N MET A 30 3.76 17.25 -13.67
CA MET A 30 3.95 17.68 -15.06
C MET A 30 2.63 17.97 -15.77
N ASN A 31 1.56 17.24 -15.46
CA ASN A 31 0.24 17.54 -16.00
C ASN A 31 -0.32 18.87 -15.44
N ILE A 32 -0.21 19.09 -14.13
CA ILE A 32 -0.65 20.35 -13.49
C ILE A 32 0.16 21.55 -14.03
N MET A 33 1.43 21.34 -14.35
CA MET A 33 2.33 22.34 -14.92
C MET A 33 2.40 22.27 -16.46
N SER A 34 1.43 21.67 -17.14
CA SER A 34 1.46 21.53 -18.60
C SER A 34 1.42 22.87 -19.35
N TRP A 35 0.96 23.93 -18.69
CA TRP A 35 1.02 25.30 -19.22
C TRP A 35 2.43 25.91 -19.16
N ALA A 36 3.30 25.39 -18.28
CA ALA A 36 4.66 25.87 -18.07
C ALA A 36 5.73 24.96 -18.67
N THR A 37 5.34 23.76 -19.12
CA THR A 37 6.28 22.73 -19.60
C THR A 37 5.90 22.27 -21.01
N SER A 38 6.90 22.00 -21.84
CA SER A 38 6.69 21.46 -23.19
C SER A 38 6.28 19.98 -23.20
N PHE A 39 6.36 19.31 -22.04
CA PHE A 39 6.00 17.91 -21.87
C PHE A 39 4.60 17.79 -21.28
N ASN A 40 3.64 17.34 -22.09
CA ASN A 40 2.28 17.08 -21.65
C ASN A 40 1.97 15.57 -21.74
N PRO A 41 1.98 14.83 -20.61
CA PRO A 41 1.74 13.38 -20.60
C PRO A 41 0.26 13.02 -20.90
N GLY A 42 -0.63 13.99 -21.08
CA GLY A 42 -2.06 13.78 -21.26
C GLY A 42 -2.79 13.58 -19.93
N GLY A 43 -4.02 14.07 -19.84
CA GLY A 43 -4.82 14.03 -18.60
C GLY A 43 -5.12 12.62 -18.09
N THR A 44 -5.06 11.61 -18.95
CA THR A 44 -5.24 10.20 -18.59
C THR A 44 -4.13 9.68 -17.67
N MET A 45 -2.92 10.23 -17.75
CA MET A 45 -1.78 9.79 -16.91
C MET A 45 -1.97 10.12 -15.43
N ILE A 46 -2.89 11.03 -15.09
CA ILE A 46 -3.31 11.30 -13.70
C ILE A 46 -3.94 10.07 -13.07
N PHE A 47 -4.62 9.23 -13.85
CA PHE A 47 -5.24 7.98 -13.38
C PHE A 47 -4.34 6.78 -13.61
N ILE A 48 -3.69 6.70 -14.78
CA ILE A 48 -2.89 5.53 -15.17
C ILE A 48 -1.68 5.37 -14.25
N SER A 49 -0.97 6.45 -13.93
CA SER A 49 0.24 6.35 -13.10
C SER A 49 -0.04 5.82 -11.68
N PRO A 50 -0.98 6.36 -10.88
CA PRO A 50 -1.27 5.78 -9.57
C PRO A 50 -1.85 4.38 -9.67
N LEU A 51 -2.67 4.09 -10.70
CA LEU A 51 -3.25 2.76 -10.92
C LEU A 51 -2.13 1.72 -11.13
N VAL A 52 -1.18 2.01 -12.02
CA VAL A 52 -0.08 1.09 -12.35
C VAL A 52 0.91 0.94 -11.19
N CYS A 53 1.27 2.04 -10.52
CA CYS A 53 2.16 1.97 -9.36
C CYS A 53 1.50 1.19 -8.20
N GLY A 54 0.20 1.40 -7.98
CA GLY A 54 -0.60 0.61 -7.06
C GLY A 54 -0.65 -0.86 -7.46
N PHE A 55 -0.90 -1.15 -8.74
CA PHE A 55 -0.93 -2.50 -9.28
C PHE A 55 0.36 -3.28 -9.02
N ILE A 56 1.52 -2.67 -9.31
CA ILE A 56 2.81 -3.29 -9.04
C ILE A 56 3.04 -3.46 -7.53
N LEU A 57 2.63 -2.50 -6.71
CA LEU A 57 2.66 -2.65 -5.24
C LEU A 57 1.80 -3.84 -4.79
N GLY A 58 0.64 -4.05 -5.40
CA GLY A 58 -0.23 -5.21 -5.18
C GLY A 58 0.46 -6.54 -5.49
N ILE A 59 1.16 -6.61 -6.63
CA ILE A 59 1.97 -7.77 -7.01
C ILE A 59 3.09 -7.98 -5.99
N LEU A 60 3.82 -6.93 -5.61
CA LEU A 60 4.94 -7.04 -4.66
C LEU A 60 4.49 -7.45 -3.26
N THR A 61 3.25 -7.14 -2.90
CA THR A 61 2.69 -7.42 -1.58
C THR A 61 1.76 -8.64 -1.54
N TRP A 62 1.84 -9.52 -2.55
CA TRP A 62 0.89 -10.63 -2.71
C TRP A 62 0.94 -11.67 -1.58
N GLU A 63 2.11 -11.90 -1.00
CA GLU A 63 2.32 -12.86 0.09
C GLU A 63 1.87 -12.33 1.45
N PHE A 64 1.80 -11.02 1.61
CA PHE A 64 1.49 -10.38 2.88
C PHE A 64 -0.02 -10.20 3.07
N GLU A 65 -0.43 -9.91 4.29
CA GLU A 65 -1.80 -9.48 4.58
C GLU A 65 -2.18 -8.20 3.82
N ILE A 66 -3.48 -7.99 3.62
CA ILE A 66 -4.02 -6.80 2.96
C ILE A 66 -3.58 -5.52 3.67
N SER A 67 -3.45 -5.54 5.00
CA SER A 67 -2.98 -4.42 5.82
C SER A 67 -1.65 -3.81 5.33
N HIS A 68 -0.72 -4.66 4.86
CA HIS A 68 0.56 -4.22 4.33
C HIS A 68 0.43 -3.52 2.98
N THR A 69 -0.47 -4.01 2.12
CA THR A 69 -0.80 -3.40 0.84
C THR A 69 -1.42 -2.02 1.05
N VAL A 70 -2.34 -1.90 2.02
CA VAL A 70 -2.95 -0.62 2.41
C VAL A 70 -1.88 0.36 2.92
N PHE A 71 -1.00 -0.09 3.82
CA PHE A 71 0.09 0.74 4.34
C PHE A 71 1.02 1.24 3.22
N GLY A 72 1.44 0.37 2.30
CA GLY A 72 2.26 0.78 1.16
C GLY A 72 1.57 1.80 0.25
N THR A 73 0.24 1.67 0.09
CA THR A 73 -0.56 2.60 -0.70
C THR A 73 -0.66 3.98 -0.04
N ILE A 74 -0.82 4.01 1.29
CA ILE A 74 -0.78 5.25 2.09
C ILE A 74 0.58 5.91 1.93
N LEU A 75 1.67 5.15 2.11
CA LEU A 75 3.04 5.67 1.98
C LEU A 75 3.30 6.22 0.58
N LEU A 76 2.87 5.51 -0.46
CA LEU A 76 2.93 5.96 -1.85
C LEU A 76 2.19 7.28 -2.05
N THR A 77 0.98 7.40 -1.51
CA THR A 77 0.17 8.62 -1.59
C THR A 77 0.84 9.79 -0.89
N ILE A 78 1.40 9.56 0.30
CA ILE A 78 2.15 10.60 1.05
C ILE A 78 3.36 11.05 0.23
N THR A 79 4.17 10.12 -0.28
CA THR A 79 5.33 10.46 -1.10
C THR A 79 4.92 11.20 -2.37
N ALA A 80 3.85 10.78 -3.05
CA ALA A 80 3.34 11.46 -4.23
C ALA A 80 2.93 12.91 -3.91
N THR A 81 2.21 13.10 -2.81
CA THR A 81 1.75 14.42 -2.35
C THR A 81 2.93 15.34 -2.05
N ILE A 82 3.94 14.85 -1.30
CA ILE A 82 5.16 15.61 -1.01
C ILE A 82 5.90 15.96 -2.30
N GLY A 83 6.02 15.01 -3.23
CA GLY A 83 6.66 15.25 -4.53
C GLY A 83 5.94 16.33 -5.35
N ILE A 84 4.61 16.33 -5.36
CA ILE A 84 3.81 17.33 -6.07
C ILE A 84 3.96 18.71 -5.43
N ILE A 85 3.95 18.80 -4.10
CA ILE A 85 4.25 20.05 -3.39
C ILE A 85 5.62 20.59 -3.82
N PHE A 86 6.63 19.71 -3.90
CA PHE A 86 7.96 20.09 -4.35
C PHE A 86 7.97 20.58 -5.80
N VAL A 87 7.30 19.88 -6.72
CA VAL A 87 7.20 20.30 -8.13
C VAL A 87 6.52 21.66 -8.27
N LEU A 88 5.39 21.87 -7.60
CA LEU A 88 4.66 23.13 -7.67
C LEU A 88 5.46 24.28 -7.04
N LEU A 89 6.09 24.06 -5.89
CA LEU A 89 6.88 25.11 -5.25
C LEU A 89 8.27 25.30 -5.89
N SER A 90 8.70 24.40 -6.77
CA SER A 90 10.04 24.44 -7.37
C SER A 90 10.40 25.78 -8.03
N PRO A 91 9.54 26.49 -8.78
CA PRO A 91 9.91 27.75 -9.40
C PRO A 91 10.28 28.83 -8.38
N LYS A 92 9.63 28.84 -7.22
CA LYS A 92 9.96 29.75 -6.11
C LYS A 92 11.20 29.30 -5.35
N ILE A 93 11.35 27.99 -5.10
CA ILE A 93 12.53 27.44 -4.43
C ILE A 93 13.80 27.77 -5.21
N PHE A 94 13.74 27.71 -6.54
CA PHE A 94 14.86 28.02 -7.42
C PHE A 94 14.93 29.51 -7.85
N GLY A 95 14.02 30.37 -7.38
CA GLY A 95 14.03 31.80 -7.69
C GLY A 95 13.76 32.15 -9.16
N VAL A 96 13.08 31.25 -9.90
CA VAL A 96 12.79 31.41 -11.33
C VAL A 96 11.53 32.24 -11.55
N ALA A 97 10.60 32.26 -10.59
CA ALA A 97 9.34 33.00 -10.72
C ALA A 97 8.87 33.57 -9.38
N GLU A 98 8.28 34.77 -9.42
CA GLU A 98 7.49 35.31 -8.32
C GLU A 98 6.03 34.88 -8.43
N PHE A 99 5.45 34.47 -7.31
CA PHE A 99 4.06 33.99 -7.27
C PHE A 99 3.10 35.15 -7.09
N ILE A 100 2.10 35.21 -7.96
CA ILE A 100 1.01 36.18 -7.94
C ILE A 100 0.00 35.80 -6.85
N GLU A 101 -0.82 36.76 -6.40
CA GLU A 101 -2.00 36.50 -5.58
C GLU A 101 -2.85 35.36 -6.19
N GLY A 102 -3.21 34.37 -5.35
CA GLY A 102 -3.98 33.20 -5.77
C GLY A 102 -3.15 31.94 -6.08
N TYR A 103 -1.83 32.04 -6.26
CA TYR A 103 -0.99 30.86 -6.52
C TYR A 103 -1.02 29.83 -5.38
N TYR A 104 -1.00 30.28 -4.11
CA TYR A 104 -1.10 29.37 -2.96
C TYR A 104 -2.44 28.65 -2.91
N LEU A 105 -3.53 29.30 -3.30
CA LEU A 105 -4.85 28.67 -3.38
C LEU A 105 -4.85 27.58 -4.47
N TYR A 106 -4.25 27.86 -5.63
CA TYR A 106 -4.04 26.88 -6.69
C TYR A 106 -3.23 25.67 -6.20
N VAL A 107 -2.14 25.90 -5.47
CA VAL A 107 -1.31 24.81 -4.89
C VAL A 107 -2.14 23.96 -3.91
N ILE A 108 -2.87 24.58 -2.98
CA ILE A 108 -3.70 23.86 -2.00
C ILE A 108 -4.78 23.02 -2.69
N GLN A 109 -5.48 23.57 -3.69
CA GLN A 109 -6.49 22.83 -4.45
C GLN A 109 -5.91 21.59 -5.14
N ASN A 110 -4.74 21.73 -5.76
CA ASN A 110 -4.08 20.62 -6.44
C ASN A 110 -3.55 19.56 -5.48
N ILE A 111 -3.10 19.95 -4.28
CA ILE A 111 -2.72 19.00 -3.21
C ILE A 111 -3.93 18.19 -2.77
N ILE A 112 -5.06 18.84 -2.50
CA ILE A 112 -6.30 18.14 -2.07
C ILE A 112 -6.77 17.19 -3.16
N LEU A 113 -6.81 17.66 -4.41
CA LEU A 113 -7.20 16.84 -5.56
C LEU A 113 -6.28 15.63 -5.72
N THR A 114 -4.98 15.82 -5.55
CA THR A 114 -3.99 14.73 -5.58
C THR A 114 -4.29 13.67 -4.53
N VAL A 115 -4.51 14.05 -3.27
CA VAL A 115 -4.76 13.10 -2.18
C VAL A 115 -6.06 12.33 -2.43
N VAL A 116 -7.13 13.04 -2.77
CA VAL A 116 -8.46 12.47 -3.03
C VAL A 116 -8.45 11.52 -4.23
N LEU A 117 -7.60 11.76 -5.22
CA LEU A 117 -7.52 10.94 -6.43
C LEU A 117 -6.50 9.80 -6.32
N THR A 118 -5.29 10.09 -5.85
CA THR A 118 -4.15 9.15 -5.85
C THR A 118 -4.42 7.96 -4.95
N PHE A 119 -4.94 8.19 -3.74
CA PHE A 119 -5.18 7.12 -2.77
C PHE A 119 -6.16 6.05 -3.28
N PRO A 120 -7.41 6.38 -3.67
CA PRO A 120 -8.36 5.35 -4.12
C PRO A 120 -7.91 4.67 -5.41
N VAL A 121 -7.30 5.40 -6.35
CA VAL A 121 -6.85 4.82 -7.62
C VAL A 121 -5.68 3.87 -7.42
N SER A 122 -4.70 4.24 -6.58
CA SER A 122 -3.58 3.35 -6.26
C SER A 122 -4.02 2.15 -5.41
N LEU A 123 -4.97 2.33 -4.49
CA LEU A 123 -5.54 1.22 -3.70
C LEU A 123 -6.26 0.22 -4.60
N LEU A 124 -7.07 0.70 -5.55
CA LEU A 124 -7.76 -0.13 -6.52
C LEU A 124 -6.76 -0.92 -7.37
N GLY A 125 -5.72 -0.26 -7.88
CA GLY A 125 -4.63 -0.92 -8.58
C GLY A 125 -4.01 -2.03 -7.73
N ALA A 126 -3.69 -1.74 -6.47
CA ALA A 126 -3.05 -2.68 -5.55
C ALA A 126 -3.92 -3.90 -5.22
N ILE A 127 -5.23 -3.73 -5.02
CA ILE A 127 -6.17 -4.83 -4.81
C ILE A 127 -6.24 -5.71 -6.06
N VAL A 128 -6.37 -5.11 -7.25
CA VAL A 128 -6.43 -5.84 -8.52
C VAL A 128 -5.13 -6.61 -8.77
N GLY A 129 -3.97 -5.97 -8.55
CA GLY A 129 -2.66 -6.61 -8.70
C GLY A 129 -2.50 -7.81 -7.79
N LYS A 130 -2.84 -7.64 -6.50
CA LYS A 130 -2.79 -8.71 -5.51
C LYS A 130 -3.70 -9.89 -5.88
N PHE A 131 -4.92 -9.60 -6.33
CA PHE A 131 -5.87 -10.62 -6.77
C PHE A 131 -5.38 -11.40 -7.99
N LEU A 132 -4.89 -10.71 -9.03
CA LEU A 132 -4.38 -11.35 -10.23
C LEU A 132 -3.12 -12.19 -9.97
N THR A 133 -2.25 -11.76 -9.05
CA THR A 133 -1.10 -12.58 -8.66
C THR A 133 -1.55 -13.89 -7.99
N GLY A 134 -2.57 -13.81 -7.12
CA GLY A 134 -3.15 -14.97 -6.45
C GLY A 134 -3.76 -16.00 -7.42
N THR A 135 -4.40 -15.55 -8.49
CA THR A 135 -5.15 -16.43 -9.41
C THR A 135 -4.34 -16.87 -10.64
N ALA A 136 -3.63 -15.95 -11.29
CA ALA A 136 -3.09 -16.14 -12.64
C ALA A 136 -1.57 -16.31 -12.70
N ILE A 137 -0.81 -15.65 -11.82
CA ILE A 137 0.66 -15.53 -11.94
C ILE A 137 1.40 -16.61 -11.14
N LEU A 138 0.79 -17.11 -10.07
CA LEU A 138 1.37 -18.09 -9.16
C LEU A 138 1.67 -19.44 -9.84
N SER A 139 2.89 -19.95 -9.62
CA SER A 139 3.32 -21.27 -10.11
C SER A 139 2.49 -22.39 -9.45
N PRO A 140 2.25 -23.52 -10.14
CA PRO A 140 1.44 -24.62 -9.60
C PRO A 140 1.92 -25.17 -8.25
N GLN A 141 3.23 -25.14 -8.01
CA GLN A 141 3.84 -25.63 -6.77
C GLN A 141 3.44 -24.77 -5.56
N LEU A 142 3.53 -23.44 -5.68
CA LEU A 142 3.15 -22.52 -4.62
C LEU A 142 1.63 -22.52 -4.37
N LYS A 143 0.83 -22.82 -5.40
CA LYS A 143 -0.63 -23.04 -5.23
C LYS A 143 -0.91 -24.29 -4.39
N ALA A 144 -0.19 -25.39 -4.63
CA ALA A 144 -0.33 -26.63 -3.87
C ALA A 144 0.12 -26.46 -2.41
N GLU A 145 1.23 -25.76 -2.18
CA GLU A 145 1.73 -25.46 -0.83
C GLU A 145 0.74 -24.60 -0.03
N ARG A 146 0.11 -23.59 -0.64
CA ARG A 146 -0.96 -22.82 0.01
C ARG A 146 -2.19 -23.66 0.35
N ALA A 147 -2.59 -24.56 -0.53
CA ALA A 147 -3.73 -25.44 -0.29
C ALA A 147 -3.45 -26.38 0.90
N PHE A 148 -2.21 -26.89 0.99
CA PHE A 148 -1.76 -27.71 2.11
C PHE A 148 -1.79 -26.92 3.43
N ILE A 149 -1.20 -25.72 3.45
CA ILE A 149 -1.18 -24.88 4.67
C ILE A 149 -2.59 -24.49 5.11
N ARG A 150 -3.51 -24.19 4.17
CA ARG A 150 -4.92 -23.93 4.52
C ARG A 150 -5.59 -25.15 5.16
N ALA A 151 -5.39 -26.33 4.58
CA ALA A 151 -5.95 -27.56 5.13
C ALA A 151 -5.41 -27.85 6.54
N GLU A 152 -4.12 -27.64 6.77
CA GLU A 152 -3.51 -27.80 8.10
C GLU A 152 -4.03 -26.76 9.10
N THR A 153 -4.22 -25.52 8.66
CA THR A 153 -4.78 -24.45 9.49
C THR A 153 -6.23 -24.73 9.89
N GLU A 154 -7.06 -25.22 8.96
CA GLU A 154 -8.44 -25.63 9.24
C GLU A 154 -8.50 -26.78 10.26
N GLN A 155 -7.62 -27.77 10.13
CA GLN A 155 -7.51 -28.85 11.12
C GLN A 155 -7.12 -28.33 12.51
N TRP A 156 -6.18 -27.39 12.57
CA TRP A 156 -5.80 -26.74 13.83
C TRP A 156 -6.96 -25.99 14.48
N TYR A 157 -7.77 -25.27 13.68
CA TYR A 157 -8.96 -24.59 14.19
C TYR A 157 -9.98 -25.57 14.76
N GLN A 158 -10.23 -26.69 14.07
CA GLN A 158 -11.13 -27.74 14.56
C GLN A 158 -10.63 -28.35 15.87
N MET A 159 -9.34 -28.68 15.95
CA MET A 159 -8.74 -29.21 17.19
C MET A 159 -8.84 -28.22 18.36
N LEU A 160 -8.66 -26.92 18.08
CA LEU A 160 -8.82 -25.86 19.08
C LEU A 160 -10.26 -25.75 19.56
N GLU A 161 -11.22 -25.85 18.66
CA GLU A 161 -12.66 -25.78 18.97
C GLU A 161 -13.08 -26.98 19.82
N GLU A 162 -12.70 -28.20 19.43
CA GLU A 162 -12.95 -29.42 20.22
C GLU A 162 -12.30 -29.36 21.61
N TYR A 163 -11.08 -28.83 21.69
CA TYR A 163 -10.38 -28.65 22.98
C TYR A 163 -11.11 -27.66 23.89
N ILE A 164 -11.62 -26.56 23.33
CA ILE A 164 -12.39 -25.55 24.07
C ILE A 164 -13.69 -26.18 24.58
N GLU A 165 -14.45 -26.86 23.71
CA GLU A 165 -15.70 -27.52 24.09
C GLU A 165 -15.49 -28.59 25.19
N ALA A 166 -14.45 -29.42 25.06
CA ALA A 166 -14.12 -30.43 26.07
C ALA A 166 -13.70 -29.79 27.42
N LYS A 167 -13.01 -28.65 27.37
CA LYS A 167 -12.62 -27.90 28.58
C LYS A 167 -13.80 -27.22 29.26
N GLU A 168 -14.72 -26.63 28.48
CA GLU A 168 -15.96 -26.06 29.00
C GLU A 168 -16.86 -27.14 29.60
N ALA A 169 -17.01 -28.29 28.95
CA ALA A 169 -17.78 -29.43 29.45
C ALA A 169 -17.20 -30.03 30.74
N SER A 170 -15.88 -29.97 30.93
CA SER A 170 -15.21 -30.43 32.15
C SER A 170 -15.15 -29.39 33.27
N GLY A 171 -15.65 -28.17 33.05
CA GLY A 171 -15.66 -27.07 34.02
C GLY A 171 -14.25 -26.56 34.39
N ALA A 172 -13.24 -26.91 33.60
CA ALA A 172 -11.86 -26.50 33.84
C ALA A 172 -11.58 -25.13 33.20
N PRO A 173 -10.83 -24.23 33.87
CA PRO A 173 -10.54 -22.91 33.33
C PRO A 173 -9.72 -23.01 32.05
N LEU A 174 -10.06 -22.18 31.05
CA LEU A 174 -9.33 -22.08 29.80
C LEU A 174 -7.99 -21.34 30.04
N PRO A 175 -6.86 -21.85 29.53
CA PRO A 175 -5.53 -21.31 29.83
C PRO A 175 -5.30 -19.86 29.34
N PHE A 176 -6.15 -19.35 28.46
CA PHE A 176 -6.08 -18.00 27.89
C PHE A 176 -7.22 -17.08 28.31
N ARG A 177 -8.22 -17.59 29.05
CA ARG A 177 -9.26 -16.76 29.66
C ARG A 177 -8.72 -16.31 31.01
N ARG A 178 -8.08 -15.14 31.01
CA ARG A 178 -7.58 -14.52 32.25
C ARG A 178 -8.77 -14.36 33.19
N ASN A 179 -8.76 -15.04 34.34
CA ASN A 179 -9.81 -14.90 35.33
C ASN A 179 -9.81 -13.43 35.78
N GLU A 180 -10.94 -12.74 35.62
CA GLU A 180 -11.08 -11.33 36.00
C GLU A 180 -10.80 -11.12 37.51
N GLU A 181 -10.88 -12.18 38.32
CA GLU A 181 -10.54 -12.18 39.75
C GLU A 181 -9.04 -11.98 40.05
N ASP A 182 -8.14 -12.28 39.11
CA ASP A 182 -6.69 -12.06 39.29
C ASP A 182 -6.25 -10.63 38.92
N ALA A 183 -7.17 -9.80 38.41
CA ALA A 183 -6.89 -8.41 38.03
C ALA A 183 -7.23 -7.39 39.14
N GLU A 184 -7.92 -7.82 40.22
CA GLU A 184 -8.32 -6.97 41.35
C GLU A 184 -7.43 -7.13 42.61
N LYS A 185 -6.30 -7.83 42.52
CA LYS A 185 -5.25 -7.83 43.56
C LYS A 185 -4.02 -7.04 43.13
#